data_AF-F7KC18-F1
#
_entry.id   AF-F7KC18-F1
#
_cell.length_a   1.000
_cell.length_b   1.000
_cell.length_c   1.000
_cell.angle_alpha   90.00
_cell.angle_beta   90.00
_cell.angle_gamma   90.00
#
_symmetry.space_group_name_H-M   'P 1'
#
loop_
_entity.id
_entity.type
_entity.pdbx_description
1 polymer ?
#
loop_
_entity_poly.entity_id
_entity_poly.type
_entity_poly.pdbx_seq_one_letter_code
_entity_poly.pdbx_strand_id
1 'polypeptide(L)'
;MNINNNILKAYLKNCFFINGTAYAGKSTMCKMLAEKYHLLLCGENYGLDRMLQIITPEEQPNLSYFNTMKDWQEFVNRTPDEYLAWIRGNSYEAADFEIAELIRLSGDRKTIVDTNIPLDILRQIADYNQVAVMLSPQSTGFLTGKMKRSSSCYLRSGSPRIRRKPWGTFGNV
;
A
#
# COMPACT_ATOMS: atom_id res chain seq x y z
N MET A 1 -16.00 1.66 8.28
CA MET A 1 -16.52 3.06 8.25
C MET A 1 -18.02 3.08 7.87
N ASN A 2 -18.83 3.95 8.47
CA ASN A 2 -20.27 4.09 8.13
C ASN A 2 -20.60 5.53 7.69
N ILE A 3 -20.14 5.92 6.49
CA ILE A 3 -20.44 7.21 5.85
C ILE A 3 -21.16 6.91 4.54
N ASN A 4 -22.25 7.63 4.24
CA ASN A 4 -23.01 7.41 3.01
C ASN A 4 -22.17 7.68 1.75
N ASN A 5 -22.34 6.82 0.73
CA ASN A 5 -21.56 6.85 -0.51
C ASN A 5 -21.64 8.18 -1.26
N ASN A 6 -22.79 8.85 -1.27
CA ASN A 6 -22.93 10.15 -1.93
C ASN A 6 -22.08 11.25 -1.25
N ILE A 7 -21.91 11.18 0.07
CA ILE A 7 -21.05 12.09 0.83
C ILE A 7 -19.59 11.83 0.46
N LEU A 8 -19.16 10.56 0.50
CA LEU A 8 -17.79 10.18 0.14
C LEU A 8 -17.46 10.60 -1.30
N LYS A 9 -18.36 10.35 -2.26
CA LYS A 9 -18.20 10.79 -3.65
C LYS A 9 -18.03 12.31 -3.76
N ALA A 10 -18.81 13.09 -3.02
CA ALA A 10 -18.72 14.55 -3.05
C ALA A 10 -17.36 15.06 -2.55
N TYR A 11 -16.81 14.46 -1.49
CA TYR A 11 -15.50 14.82 -0.94
C TYR A 11 -14.34 14.27 -1.77
N LEU A 12 -14.50 13.13 -2.43
CA LEU A 12 -13.46 12.48 -3.23
C LEU A 12 -13.57 12.78 -4.73
N LYS A 13 -14.45 13.67 -5.17
CA LYS A 13 -14.65 14.04 -6.59
C LYS A 13 -13.40 14.50 -7.32
N ASN A 14 -12.40 14.98 -6.59
CA ASN A 14 -11.12 15.47 -7.12
C ASN A 14 -10.00 14.42 -7.06
N CYS A 15 -10.27 13.23 -6.50
CA CYS A 15 -9.33 12.12 -6.44
C CYS A 15 -9.42 11.27 -7.70
N PHE A 16 -8.27 10.95 -8.30
CA PHE A 16 -8.12 10.02 -9.41
C PHE A 16 -7.32 8.83 -8.90
N PHE A 17 -7.87 7.63 -9.01
CA PHE A 17 -7.35 6.40 -8.42
C PHE A 17 -6.68 5.54 -9.48
N ILE A 18 -5.41 5.21 -9.25
CA ILE A 18 -4.69 4.17 -9.97
C ILE A 18 -4.62 2.96 -9.05
N ASN A 19 -5.34 1.91 -9.42
CA ASN A 19 -5.29 0.60 -8.77
C ASN A 19 -4.70 -0.42 -9.76
N GLY A 20 -4.49 -1.66 -9.35
CA GLY A 20 -3.93 -2.68 -10.22
C GLY A 20 -2.99 -3.67 -9.54
N THR A 21 -2.52 -4.64 -10.32
CA THR A 21 -1.65 -5.70 -9.81
C THR A 21 -0.29 -5.17 -9.38
N ALA A 22 0.40 -5.96 -8.54
CA ALA A 22 1.80 -5.70 -8.22
C ALA A 22 2.62 -5.62 -9.52
N TYR A 23 3.60 -4.71 -9.57
CA TYR A 23 4.49 -4.51 -10.72
C TYR A 23 3.81 -4.01 -12.01
N ALA A 24 2.55 -3.56 -11.97
CA ALA A 24 1.88 -2.94 -13.13
C ALA A 24 2.38 -1.53 -13.47
N GLY A 25 3.30 -0.96 -12.67
CA GLY A 25 3.85 0.39 -12.91
C GLY A 25 2.98 1.53 -12.35
N LYS A 26 2.09 1.24 -11.40
CA LYS A 26 1.18 2.22 -10.77
C LYS A 26 1.91 3.46 -10.25
N SER A 27 2.89 3.28 -9.38
CA SER A 27 3.64 4.39 -8.77
C SER A 27 4.38 5.23 -9.81
N THR A 28 4.84 4.63 -10.90
CA THR A 28 5.47 5.34 -12.03
C THR A 28 4.44 6.21 -12.75
N MET A 29 3.27 5.64 -13.08
CA MET A 29 2.19 6.37 -13.73
C MET A 29 1.69 7.53 -12.86
N CYS A 30 1.46 7.30 -11.56
CA CYS A 30 1.03 8.36 -10.64
C CYS A 30 2.01 9.52 -10.58
N LYS A 31 3.33 9.24 -10.50
CA LYS A 31 4.37 10.29 -10.51
C LYS A 31 4.35 11.10 -11.81
N MET A 32 4.31 10.43 -12.96
CA MET A 32 4.28 11.09 -14.26
C MET A 32 3.04 11.97 -14.43
N LEU A 33 1.86 11.49 -14.01
CA LEU A 33 0.62 12.25 -14.08
C LEU A 33 0.61 13.43 -13.11
N ALA A 34 1.13 13.24 -11.89
CA ALA A 34 1.25 14.31 -10.91
C ALA A 34 2.13 15.45 -11.43
N GLU A 35 3.29 15.12 -12.00
CA GLU A 35 4.23 16.10 -12.57
C GLU A 35 3.62 16.81 -13.78
N LYS A 36 3.06 16.05 -14.73
CA LYS A 36 2.53 16.59 -15.99
C LYS A 36 1.33 17.52 -15.79
N TYR A 37 0.46 17.22 -14.83
CA TYR A 37 -0.79 17.95 -14.60
C TYR A 37 -0.81 18.73 -13.28
N HIS A 38 0.32 18.83 -12.60
CA HIS A 38 0.49 19.53 -11.31
C HIS A 38 -0.50 19.06 -10.23
N LEU A 39 -0.72 17.74 -10.15
CA LEU A 39 -1.64 17.13 -9.19
C LEU A 39 -0.95 16.90 -7.84
N LEU A 40 -1.73 16.88 -6.76
CA LEU A 40 -1.24 16.33 -5.50
C LEU A 40 -1.01 14.83 -5.67
N LEU A 41 0.19 14.34 -5.32
CA LEU A 41 0.52 12.93 -5.38
C LEU A 41 0.33 12.26 -4.01
N CYS A 42 -0.66 11.37 -3.93
CA CYS A 42 -0.77 10.38 -2.86
C CYS A 42 -0.15 9.07 -3.37
N GLY A 43 1.18 8.94 -3.23
CA GLY A 43 1.91 7.73 -3.61
C GLY A 43 1.78 6.61 -2.58
N GLU A 44 2.33 5.42 -2.85
CA GLU A 44 2.26 4.26 -1.94
C GLU A 44 2.55 4.63 -0.46
N ASN A 45 1.72 4.12 0.47
CA ASN A 45 1.87 4.27 1.92
C ASN A 45 1.80 5.71 2.46
N TYR A 46 1.18 6.66 1.74
CA TYR A 46 0.87 7.97 2.29
C TYR A 46 0.05 7.83 3.59
N GLY A 47 0.43 8.58 4.63
CA GLY A 47 -0.25 8.52 5.93
C GLY A 47 0.04 7.27 6.76
N LEU A 48 0.93 6.36 6.33
CA LEU A 48 1.26 5.14 7.08
C LEU A 48 1.75 5.42 8.51
N ASP A 49 2.67 6.38 8.68
CA ASP A 49 3.19 6.72 10.02
C ASP A 49 2.07 7.16 10.97
N ARG A 50 1.07 7.87 10.45
CA ARG A 50 -0.10 8.29 11.22
C ARG A 50 -1.05 7.13 11.49
N MET A 51 -1.31 6.27 10.50
CA MET A 51 -2.11 5.06 10.66
C MET A 51 -1.52 4.18 11.77
N LEU A 52 -0.22 3.93 11.76
CA LEU A 52 0.47 3.09 12.75
C LEU A 52 0.39 3.63 14.18
N GLN A 53 0.13 4.94 14.36
CA GLN A 53 -0.08 5.55 15.67
C GLN A 53 -1.53 5.46 16.16
N ILE A 54 -2.49 5.19 15.26
CA ILE A 54 -3.93 5.20 15.57
C ILE A 54 -4.47 3.77 15.72
N ILE A 55 -3.95 2.82 14.94
CA ILE A 55 -4.48 1.45 14.94
C ILE A 55 -4.39 0.80 16.33
N THR A 56 -5.40 0.01 16.63
CA THR A 56 -5.42 -0.82 17.85
C THR A 56 -5.73 -2.27 17.46
N PRO A 57 -5.24 -3.27 18.22
CA PRO A 57 -5.58 -4.67 17.97
C PRO A 57 -7.08 -4.97 18.02
N GLU A 58 -7.82 -4.23 18.84
CA GLU A 58 -9.25 -4.42 19.05
C GLU A 58 -10.07 -3.96 17.85
N GLU A 59 -9.74 -2.80 17.30
CA GLU A 59 -10.49 -2.19 16.19
C GLU A 59 -9.92 -2.56 14.81
N GLN A 60 -8.61 -2.86 14.73
CA GLN A 60 -7.88 -3.23 13.50
C GLN A 60 -6.95 -4.42 13.74
N PRO A 61 -7.48 -5.63 13.95
CA PRO A 61 -6.68 -6.82 14.22
C PRO A 61 -5.75 -7.19 13.05
N ASN A 62 -6.14 -6.95 11.79
CA ASN A 62 -5.32 -7.35 10.65
C ASN A 62 -4.11 -6.43 10.44
N LEU A 63 -4.31 -5.11 10.53
CA LEU A 63 -3.22 -4.12 10.49
C LEU A 63 -2.32 -4.21 11.72
N SER A 64 -2.87 -4.57 12.88
CA SER A 64 -2.12 -4.74 14.12
C SER A 64 -1.43 -6.11 14.23
N TYR A 65 -1.57 -7.00 13.24
CA TYR A 65 -1.09 -8.38 13.31
C TYR A 65 0.39 -8.48 13.71
N PHE A 66 1.26 -7.66 13.14
CA PHE A 66 2.70 -7.69 13.45
C PHE A 66 3.04 -7.24 14.88
N ASN A 67 2.13 -6.53 15.56
CA ASN A 67 2.28 -6.18 16.97
C ASN A 67 1.81 -7.31 17.90
N THR A 68 0.95 -8.20 17.40
CA THR A 68 0.28 -9.24 18.19
C THR A 68 0.77 -10.66 17.90
N MET A 69 1.40 -10.88 16.75
CA MET A 69 1.89 -12.21 16.36
C MET A 69 2.93 -12.70 17.36
N LYS A 70 2.92 -14.01 17.62
CA LYS A 70 3.84 -14.62 18.58
C LYS A 70 5.28 -14.56 18.09
N ASP A 71 5.50 -14.98 16.85
CA ASP A 71 6.81 -15.07 16.22
C ASP A 71 6.72 -15.12 14.68
N TRP A 72 7.88 -15.10 14.03
CA TRP A 72 7.97 -15.17 12.57
C TRP A 72 7.54 -16.52 12.00
N GLN A 73 7.65 -17.59 12.79
CA GLN A 73 7.29 -18.94 12.36
C GLN A 73 5.77 -19.05 12.20
N GLU A 74 5.00 -18.43 13.08
CA GLU A 74 3.56 -18.27 12.93
C GLU A 74 3.21 -17.61 11.58
N PHE A 75 3.86 -16.48 11.26
CA PHE A 75 3.61 -15.76 10.00
C PHE A 75 3.90 -16.63 8.77
N VAL A 76 5.04 -17.32 8.76
CA VAL A 76 5.51 -18.11 7.60
C VAL A 76 4.71 -19.40 7.42
N ASN A 77 4.19 -19.98 8.49
CA ASN A 77 3.51 -21.28 8.45
C ASN A 77 1.98 -21.19 8.26
N ARG A 78 1.41 -19.98 8.11
CA ARG A 78 -0.02 -19.83 7.80
C ARG A 78 -0.39 -20.57 6.53
N THR A 79 -1.58 -21.17 6.57
CA THR A 79 -2.20 -21.77 5.39
C THR A 79 -2.49 -20.69 4.33
N PRO A 80 -2.61 -21.06 3.05
CA PRO A 80 -3.01 -20.12 2.00
C PRO A 80 -4.29 -19.35 2.32
N ASP A 81 -5.27 -20.00 2.96
CA ASP A 81 -6.56 -19.40 3.31
C ASP A 81 -6.43 -18.37 4.45
N GLU A 82 -5.67 -18.69 5.50
CA GLU A 82 -5.37 -17.74 6.59
C GLU A 82 -4.61 -16.52 6.07
N TYR A 83 -3.63 -16.76 5.19
CA TYR A 83 -2.86 -15.67 4.58
C TYR A 83 -3.73 -14.79 3.68
N LEU A 84 -4.63 -15.39 2.89
CA LEU A 84 -5.57 -14.67 2.06
C LEU A 84 -6.57 -13.86 2.90
N ALA A 85 -7.09 -14.45 3.98
CA ALA A 85 -7.97 -13.77 4.92
C ALA A 85 -7.27 -12.55 5.54
N TRP A 86 -6.02 -12.71 5.97
CA TRP A 86 -5.21 -11.62 6.50
C TRP A 86 -4.94 -10.52 5.47
N ILE A 87 -4.56 -10.87 4.22
CA ILE A 87 -4.37 -9.88 3.14
C ILE A 87 -5.65 -9.09 2.90
N ARG A 88 -6.79 -9.78 2.76
CA ARG A 88 -8.08 -9.13 2.53
C ARG A 88 -8.44 -8.22 3.69
N GLY A 89 -8.37 -8.73 4.93
CA GLY A 89 -8.63 -7.96 6.14
C GLY A 89 -7.79 -6.68 6.21
N ASN A 90 -6.48 -6.78 5.93
CA ASN A 90 -5.59 -5.63 5.85
C ASN A 90 -6.08 -4.60 4.82
N SER A 91 -6.48 -5.04 3.62
CA SER A 91 -6.95 -4.12 2.57
C SER A 91 -8.24 -3.38 2.96
N TYR A 92 -9.18 -4.04 3.65
CA TYR A 92 -10.42 -3.40 4.11
C TYR A 92 -10.17 -2.45 5.29
N GLU A 93 -9.38 -2.85 6.29
CA GLU A 93 -9.01 -1.98 7.42
C GLU A 93 -8.21 -0.77 6.94
N ALA A 94 -7.24 -0.96 6.02
CA ALA A 94 -6.46 0.13 5.45
C ALA A 94 -7.31 1.12 4.63
N ALA A 95 -8.34 0.63 3.94
CA ALA A 95 -9.20 1.47 3.11
C ALA A 95 -9.90 2.56 3.93
N ASP A 96 -10.33 2.27 5.16
CA ASP A 96 -10.95 3.25 6.04
C ASP A 96 -9.98 4.42 6.36
N PHE A 97 -8.72 4.10 6.69
CA PHE A 97 -7.68 5.11 6.92
C PHE A 97 -7.32 5.88 5.66
N GLU A 98 -7.19 5.17 4.55
CA GLU A 98 -6.82 5.74 3.27
C GLU A 98 -7.86 6.76 2.82
N ILE A 99 -9.15 6.43 2.92
CA ILE A 99 -10.25 7.35 2.61
C ILE A 99 -10.25 8.57 3.54
N ALA A 100 -10.05 8.38 4.84
CA ALA A 100 -9.98 9.49 5.79
C ALA A 100 -8.81 10.45 5.49
N GLU A 101 -7.64 9.90 5.17
CA GLU A 101 -6.47 10.70 4.79
C GLU A 101 -6.67 11.40 3.44
N LEU A 102 -7.33 10.77 2.47
CA LEU A 102 -7.67 11.41 1.21
C LEU A 102 -8.62 12.58 1.38
N ILE A 103 -9.65 12.46 2.22
CA ILE A 103 -10.55 13.57 2.53
C ILE A 103 -9.75 14.75 3.11
N ARG A 104 -8.80 14.47 4.00
CA ARG A 104 -7.94 15.48 4.64
C ARG A 104 -6.95 16.13 3.67
N LEU A 105 -6.31 15.33 2.81
CA LEU A 105 -5.21 15.77 1.95
C LEU A 105 -5.69 16.41 0.65
N SER A 106 -6.70 15.80 0.02
CA SER A 106 -7.19 16.26 -1.28
C SER A 106 -7.91 17.60 -1.16
N GLY A 107 -8.86 17.73 -0.23
CA GLY A 107 -9.73 18.90 -0.14
C GLY A 107 -10.28 19.27 -1.54
N ASP A 108 -10.04 20.50 -1.97
CA ASP A 108 -10.43 20.97 -3.31
C ASP A 108 -9.37 20.75 -4.40
N ARG A 109 -8.22 20.14 -4.08
CA ARG A 109 -7.11 19.90 -5.02
C ARG A 109 -7.31 18.60 -5.80
N LYS A 110 -7.07 18.65 -7.11
CA LYS A 110 -6.96 17.44 -7.94
C LYS A 110 -5.79 16.60 -7.45
N THR A 111 -6.08 15.34 -7.14
CA THR A 111 -5.16 14.43 -6.47
C THR A 111 -5.10 13.12 -7.23
N ILE A 112 -3.89 12.63 -7.51
CA ILE A 112 -3.68 11.29 -8.08
C ILE A 112 -3.23 10.35 -6.97
N VAL A 113 -3.87 9.18 -6.90
CA VAL A 113 -3.76 8.24 -5.79
C VAL A 113 -3.25 6.90 -6.30
N ASP A 114 -2.09 6.46 -5.81
CA ASP A 114 -1.58 5.10 -5.95
C ASP A 114 -2.15 4.26 -4.79
N THR A 115 -3.16 3.43 -5.08
CA THR A 115 -3.98 2.79 -4.06
C THR A 115 -4.09 1.28 -4.25
N ASN A 116 -4.33 0.59 -3.13
CA ASN A 116 -4.77 -0.80 -3.10
C ASN A 116 -6.17 -0.94 -2.46
N ILE A 117 -6.97 0.14 -2.36
CA ILE A 117 -8.36 0.07 -1.89
C ILE A 117 -9.12 -1.00 -2.70
N PRO A 118 -9.86 -1.90 -2.04
CA PRO A 118 -10.68 -2.90 -2.73
C PRO A 118 -11.62 -2.30 -3.80
N LEU A 119 -11.74 -2.98 -4.95
CA LEU A 119 -12.51 -2.46 -6.10
C LEU A 119 -14.01 -2.28 -5.80
N ASP A 120 -14.55 -3.10 -4.92
CA ASP A 120 -15.94 -3.00 -4.44
C ASP A 120 -16.17 -1.75 -3.59
N ILE A 121 -15.17 -1.29 -2.84
CA ILE A 121 -15.18 0.01 -2.15
C ILE A 121 -15.01 1.15 -3.16
N LEU A 122 -14.02 1.06 -4.07
CA LEU A 122 -13.81 2.10 -5.09
C LEU A 122 -15.07 2.36 -5.93
N ARG A 123 -15.79 1.30 -6.30
CA ARG A 123 -17.06 1.39 -7.03
C ARG A 123 -18.15 2.17 -6.27
N GLN A 124 -18.07 2.21 -4.95
CA GLN A 124 -19.03 2.94 -4.10
C GLN A 124 -18.65 4.41 -3.94
N ILE A 125 -17.35 4.71 -3.86
CA ILE A 125 -16.85 6.04 -3.47
C ILE A 125 -16.33 6.90 -4.63
N ALA A 126 -16.19 6.33 -5.83
CA ALA A 126 -15.67 7.00 -7.01
C ALA A 126 -16.57 6.76 -8.24
N ASP A 127 -16.50 7.68 -9.21
CA ASP A 127 -17.12 7.51 -10.52
C ASP A 127 -16.19 6.78 -11.50
N TYR A 128 -16.76 6.21 -12.56
CA TYR A 128 -16.03 5.38 -13.51
C TYR A 128 -14.80 6.07 -14.13
N ASN A 129 -14.91 7.38 -14.41
CA ASN A 129 -13.83 8.18 -14.99
C ASN A 129 -12.73 8.57 -13.99
N GLN A 130 -12.92 8.31 -12.69
CA GLN A 130 -11.91 8.58 -11.66
C GLN A 130 -10.99 7.39 -11.44
N VAL A 131 -11.31 6.19 -11.92
CA VAL A 131 -10.58 4.95 -11.59
C VAL A 131 -9.94 4.35 -12.84
N ALA A 132 -8.64 4.08 -12.76
CA ALA A 132 -7.92 3.27 -13.74
C ALA A 132 -7.30 2.05 -13.07
N VAL A 133 -7.43 0.88 -13.71
CA VAL A 133 -6.87 -0.39 -13.21
C VAL A 133 -5.75 -0.84 -14.13
N MET A 134 -4.53 -0.89 -13.62
CA MET A 134 -3.34 -1.31 -14.36
C MET A 134 -3.05 -2.80 -14.12
N LEU A 135 -2.85 -3.55 -15.19
CA LEU A 135 -2.57 -4.99 -15.11
C LEU A 135 -1.19 -5.29 -15.67
N SER A 136 -0.36 -5.98 -14.89
CA SER A 136 0.89 -6.55 -15.37
C SER A 136 0.67 -7.97 -15.89
N PRO A 137 1.31 -8.38 -17.00
CA PRO A 137 1.42 -9.79 -17.36
C PRO A 137 2.02 -10.60 -16.20
N GLN A 138 1.54 -11.83 -16.01
CA GLN A 138 2.03 -12.71 -14.94
C GLN A 138 3.55 -12.97 -15.02
N SER A 139 4.11 -12.97 -16.23
CA SER A 139 5.55 -13.12 -16.49
C SER A 139 6.41 -11.98 -15.92
N THR A 140 5.86 -10.76 -15.82
CA THR A 140 6.59 -9.58 -15.35
C THR A 140 6.81 -9.58 -13.83
N GLY A 141 5.86 -10.12 -13.06
CA GLY A 141 5.98 -10.27 -11.60
C GLY A 141 7.09 -11.25 -11.20
N PHE A 142 7.28 -12.31 -11.99
CA PHE A 142 8.32 -13.33 -11.75
C PHE A 142 9.74 -12.80 -12.04
N LEU A 143 9.89 -11.96 -13.07
CA LEU A 143 11.19 -11.41 -13.49
C LEU A 143 11.67 -10.28 -12.57
N THR A 144 10.76 -9.40 -12.15
CA THR A 144 11.10 -8.26 -11.27
C THR A 144 11.22 -8.66 -9.79
N GLY A 145 10.49 -9.70 -9.34
CA GLY A 145 10.67 -10.30 -8.02
C GLY A 145 12.06 -10.90 -7.80
N LYS A 146 12.71 -11.42 -8.86
CA LYS A 146 14.11 -11.86 -8.82
C LYS A 146 15.09 -10.68 -8.70
N MET A 147 14.78 -9.52 -9.30
CA MET A 147 15.64 -8.32 -9.23
C MET A 147 15.55 -7.58 -7.89
N LYS A 148 14.40 -7.55 -7.21
CA LYS A 148 14.29 -6.92 -5.87
C LYS A 148 14.74 -7.81 -4.72
N ARG A 149 14.86 -9.14 -4.89
CA ARG A 149 15.46 -10.01 -3.85
C ARG A 149 16.93 -9.68 -3.56
N SER A 150 17.63 -8.95 -4.44
CA SER A 150 18.97 -8.43 -4.17
C SER A 150 18.99 -7.02 -3.58
N SER A 151 17.85 -6.32 -3.51
CA SER A 151 17.79 -4.93 -3.01
C SER A 151 16.36 -4.56 -2.56
N SER A 152 16.15 -4.60 -1.25
CA SER A 152 14.97 -4.08 -0.54
C SER A 152 13.71 -4.95 -0.53
N CYS A 153 13.72 -5.99 0.33
CA CYS A 153 12.50 -6.37 1.06
C CYS A 153 12.14 -5.22 2.01
N TYR A 154 10.84 -4.86 2.05
CA TYR A 154 10.23 -4.03 3.07
C TYR A 154 10.45 -4.65 4.47
N LEU A 155 11.61 -4.39 5.06
CA LEU A 155 11.96 -4.56 6.47
C LEU A 155 13.05 -3.53 6.82
N ARG A 156 12.67 -2.26 6.83
CA ARG A 156 13.26 -1.23 7.70
C ARG A 156 12.07 -0.66 8.46
N SER A 157 11.94 -0.76 9.77
CA SER A 157 12.98 -0.73 10.80
C SER A 157 12.47 -1.30 12.13
N GLY A 158 13.32 -2.10 12.78
CA GLY A 158 13.10 -2.53 14.15
C GLY A 158 14.03 -3.67 14.59
N SER A 159 15.35 -3.58 14.34
CA SER A 159 16.30 -4.50 14.98
C SER A 159 17.64 -3.82 15.27
N PRO A 160 18.26 -4.07 16.45
CA PRO A 160 19.39 -3.28 16.94
C PRO A 160 20.66 -3.48 16.10
N ARG A 161 21.42 -2.39 15.97
CA ARG A 161 22.71 -2.29 15.27
C ARG A 161 23.64 -3.49 15.54
N ILE A 162 23.87 -4.32 14.53
CA ILE A 162 25.10 -5.11 14.43
C ILE A 162 26.09 -4.31 13.56
N ARG A 163 27.13 -3.76 14.19
CA ARG A 163 28.25 -3.07 13.53
C ARG A 163 28.93 -4.04 12.55
N ARG A 164 28.87 -3.77 11.25
CA ARG A 164 29.71 -4.45 10.25
C ARG A 164 31.11 -3.84 10.28
N LYS A 165 32.14 -4.64 10.64
CA LYS A 165 33.55 -4.31 10.32
C LYS A 165 33.81 -4.62 8.83
N PRO A 166 34.74 -3.91 8.16
CA PRO A 166 35.02 -4.11 6.75
C PRO A 166 35.85 -5.39 6.54
N TRP A 167 35.44 -6.24 5.61
CA TRP A 167 36.20 -7.43 5.20
C TRP A 167 37.29 -7.03 4.22
N GLY A 168 38.52 -7.45 4.55
CA GLY A 168 39.72 -7.24 3.75
C GLY A 168 39.73 -8.08 2.47
N THR A 169 40.44 -7.53 1.50
CA THR A 169 40.87 -8.15 0.24
C THR A 169 41.67 -9.42 0.50
N PHE A 170 41.34 -10.51 -0.17
CA PHE A 170 42.29 -11.60 -0.42
C PHE A 170 42.29 -11.92 -1.91
N GLY A 171 43.47 -11.71 -2.51
CA GLY A 171 43.82 -12.13 -3.85
C GLY A 171 44.33 -13.57 -3.89
N ASN A 172 44.46 -14.05 -5.12
CA ASN A 172 44.99 -15.33 -5.58
C ASN A 172 46.16 -15.90 -4.77
N VAL A 173 46.07 -17.19 -4.40
CA VAL A 173 46.89 -18.31 -4.94
C VAL A 173 46.01 -19.56 -4.91
#